data_AF-A0A0J7K538-F1
#
_entry.id   AF-A0A0J7K538-F1
#
_cell.length_a   1.000
_cell.length_b   1.000
_cell.length_c   1.000
_cell.angle_alpha   90.00
_cell.angle_beta   90.00
_cell.angle_gamma   90.00
#
_symmetry.space_group_name_H-M   'P 1'
#
loop_
_entity.id
_entity.type
_entity.pdbx_description
1 polymer ?
#
loop_
_entity_poly.entity_id
_entity_poly.type
_entity_poly.pdbx_seq_one_letter_code
_entity_poly.pdbx_strand_id
1 'polypeptide(L)'
;MKEDSVAQRIIATSVTEPVLLHIISCPSSKQMGDNLCAVYENKTDTSVHMLQRQWFSFVKDPADDMATHVSKIQDICHRLKALGEDITDNMMMTKILMTLPSCYDHFATAWESTALDQRTLSNLTSRLIMEEARKNSQDKQVNGALVAQARSAVRGKKDPVKNKKKRKTSCMIDL
;
A
#
# COMPACT_ATOMS: atom_id res chain seq x y z
N MET A 1 28.21 -46.02 19.07
CA MET A 1 27.33 -45.60 20.20
C MET A 1 27.86 -44.40 20.98
N LYS A 2 29.12 -44.40 21.47
CA LYS A 2 29.67 -43.24 22.22
C LYS A 2 29.75 -41.95 21.39
N GLU A 3 30.07 -42.06 20.10
CA GLU A 3 30.18 -40.89 19.21
C GLU A 3 28.81 -40.25 18.94
N ASP A 4 27.78 -41.08 18.75
CA ASP A 4 26.41 -40.61 18.53
C ASP A 4 25.86 -39.86 19.76
N SER A 5 26.06 -40.39 20.96
CA SER A 5 25.61 -39.71 22.19
C SER A 5 26.34 -38.39 22.45
N VAL A 6 27.62 -38.29 22.07
CA VAL A 6 28.37 -37.03 22.10
C VAL A 6 27.78 -36.03 21.12
N ALA A 7 27.49 -36.45 19.89
CA ALA A 7 26.87 -35.60 18.88
C ALA A 7 25.46 -35.13 19.30
N GLN A 8 24.62 -36.02 19.82
CA GLN A 8 23.29 -35.67 20.35
C GLN A 8 23.38 -34.59 21.43
N ARG A 9 24.32 -34.72 22.38
CA ARG A 9 24.53 -33.73 23.43
C ARG A 9 24.98 -32.38 22.89
N ILE A 10 25.90 -32.37 21.91
CA ILE A 10 26.35 -31.13 21.26
C ILE A 10 25.15 -30.45 20.56
N ILE A 11 24.36 -31.20 19.79
CA ILE A 11 23.19 -30.67 19.09
C ILE A 11 22.18 -30.10 20.11
N ALA A 12 21.81 -30.87 21.14
CA ALA A 12 20.84 -30.48 22.15
C ALA A 12 21.23 -29.20 22.92
N THR A 13 22.53 -29.01 23.20
CA THR A 13 23.03 -27.83 23.93
C THR A 13 23.27 -26.61 23.03
N SER A 14 23.30 -26.80 21.71
CA SER A 14 23.52 -25.73 20.73
C SER A 14 22.24 -25.04 20.25
N VAL A 15 21.07 -25.64 20.49
CA VAL A 15 19.78 -25.12 20.03
C VAL A 15 19.01 -24.41 21.14
N THR A 16 18.10 -23.51 20.76
CA THR A 16 17.17 -22.86 21.69
C THR A 16 16.14 -23.84 22.24
N GLU A 17 15.65 -23.59 23.45
CA GLU A 17 14.68 -24.43 24.16
C GLU A 17 13.43 -24.83 23.34
N PRO A 18 12.79 -23.94 22.55
CA PRO A 18 11.64 -24.35 21.71
C PRO A 18 12.01 -25.36 20.62
N VAL A 19 13.23 -25.27 20.07
CA VAL A 19 13.73 -26.19 19.05
C VAL A 19 14.16 -27.52 19.66
N LEU A 20 14.67 -27.49 20.90
CA LEU A 20 15.04 -28.70 21.65
C LEU A 20 13.85 -29.65 21.82
N LEU A 21 12.66 -29.13 22.08
CA LEU A 21 11.44 -29.93 22.23
C LEU A 21 11.10 -30.77 20.98
N HIS A 22 11.51 -30.32 19.80
CA HIS A 22 11.27 -31.04 18.54
C HIS A 22 12.27 -32.17 18.28
N ILE A 23 13.43 -32.17 18.95
CA ILE A 23 14.53 -33.09 18.64
C ILE A 23 14.92 -33.99 19.81
N ILE A 24 14.48 -33.69 21.04
CA ILE A 24 14.86 -34.43 22.25
C ILE A 24 14.35 -35.88 22.26
N SER A 25 13.27 -36.17 21.54
CA SER A 25 12.72 -37.53 21.39
C SER A 25 13.41 -38.35 20.29
N CYS A 26 14.35 -37.77 19.54
CA CYS A 26 15.01 -38.46 18.43
C CYS A 26 16.07 -39.45 18.95
N PRO A 27 16.00 -40.72 18.54
CA PRO A 27 16.89 -41.78 19.04
C PRO A 27 18.36 -41.67 18.57
N SER A 28 18.67 -40.87 17.55
CA SER A 28 20.04 -40.71 17.03
C SER A 28 20.38 -39.26 16.69
N SER A 29 21.66 -38.92 16.70
CA SER A 29 22.14 -37.58 16.30
C SER A 29 21.79 -37.26 14.84
N LYS A 30 21.81 -38.27 13.98
CA LYS A 30 21.37 -38.16 12.58
C LYS A 30 19.92 -37.69 12.49
N GLN A 31 19.02 -38.36 13.21
CA GLN A 31 17.60 -38.00 13.19
C GLN A 31 17.32 -36.63 13.82
N MET A 32 18.10 -36.23 14.84
CA MET A 32 18.05 -34.86 15.35
C MET A 32 18.41 -33.85 14.26
N GLY A 33 19.49 -34.10 13.50
CA GLY A 33 19.91 -33.27 12.38
C GLY A 33 18.86 -33.20 11.27
N ASP A 34 18.35 -34.34 10.82
CA ASP A 34 17.32 -34.42 9.77
C ASP A 34 16.05 -33.63 10.17
N ASN A 35 15.61 -33.76 11.43
CA ASN A 35 14.46 -32.99 11.95
C ASN A 35 14.76 -31.49 12.06
N LEU A 36 15.98 -31.09 12.42
CA LEU A 36 16.35 -29.67 12.40
C LEU A 36 16.27 -29.12 10.98
N CYS A 37 16.87 -29.80 9.99
CA CYS A 37 16.78 -29.41 8.59
C CYS A 37 15.32 -29.25 8.17
N ALA A 38 14.48 -30.26 8.43
CA ALA A 38 13.06 -30.22 8.10
C ALA A 38 12.32 -29.06 8.78
N VAL A 39 12.57 -28.75 10.06
CA VAL A 39 11.90 -27.63 10.75
C VAL A 39 12.33 -26.28 10.18
N TYR A 40 13.61 -26.08 9.88
CA TYR A 40 14.12 -24.82 9.35
C TYR A 40 13.76 -24.61 7.87
N GLU A 41 13.82 -25.67 7.05
CA GLU A 41 13.34 -25.66 5.67
C GLU A 41 11.85 -25.35 5.62
N ASN A 42 11.01 -26.06 6.39
CA ASN A 42 9.58 -25.78 6.46
C ASN A 42 9.26 -24.34 6.90
N LYS A 43 10.02 -23.77 7.84
CA LYS A 43 9.85 -22.36 8.25
C LYS A 43 10.19 -21.42 7.10
N THR A 44 11.22 -21.73 6.32
CA THR A 44 11.63 -20.97 5.13
C THR A 44 10.53 -21.05 4.07
N ASP A 45 10.06 -22.26 3.72
CA ASP A 45 8.99 -22.48 2.75
C ASP A 45 7.68 -21.79 3.16
N THR A 46 7.32 -21.87 4.45
CA THR A 46 6.14 -21.17 4.98
C THR A 46 6.30 -19.66 4.84
N SER A 47 7.51 -19.13 5.09
CA SER A 47 7.80 -17.70 4.95
C SER A 47 7.71 -17.24 3.50
N VAL A 48 8.28 -18.03 2.56
CA VAL A 48 8.14 -17.79 1.12
C VAL A 48 6.67 -17.79 0.72
N HIS A 49 5.91 -18.80 1.11
CA HIS A 49 4.49 -18.91 0.77
C HIS A 49 3.65 -17.74 1.33
N MET A 50 3.93 -17.28 2.55
CA MET A 50 3.27 -16.10 3.11
C MET A 50 3.58 -14.83 2.30
N LEU A 51 4.85 -14.62 1.94
CA LEU A 51 5.27 -13.48 1.13
C LEU A 51 4.71 -13.53 -0.28
N GLN A 52 4.66 -14.70 -0.92
CA GLN A 52 4.02 -14.89 -2.22
C GLN A 52 2.54 -14.57 -2.15
N ARG A 53 1.83 -15.01 -1.10
CA ARG A 53 0.42 -14.63 -0.90
C ARG A 53 0.26 -13.12 -0.79
N GLN A 54 1.11 -12.47 0.02
CA GLN A 54 1.11 -11.01 0.14
C GLN A 54 1.39 -10.34 -1.21
N TRP A 55 2.36 -10.84 -1.98
CA TRP A 55 2.70 -10.36 -3.32
C TRP A 55 1.50 -10.43 -4.28
N PHE A 56 0.86 -11.59 -4.39
CA PHE A 56 -0.24 -11.78 -5.34
C PHE A 56 -1.49 -10.98 -4.93
N SER A 57 -1.83 -10.92 -3.64
CA SER A 57 -3.00 -10.19 -3.15
C SER A 57 -2.77 -8.69 -2.92
N PHE A 58 -1.54 -8.19 -3.05
CA PHE A 58 -1.24 -6.79 -2.79
C PHE A 58 -2.08 -5.88 -3.70
N VAL A 59 -2.69 -4.85 -3.12
CA VAL A 59 -3.45 -3.77 -3.76
C VAL A 59 -3.06 -2.47 -3.06
N LYS A 60 -3.09 -1.34 -3.77
CA LYS A 60 -2.79 -0.04 -3.16
C LYS A 60 -3.77 0.28 -2.03
N ASP A 61 -3.23 0.67 -0.88
CA ASP A 61 -4.03 1.28 0.20
C ASP A 61 -4.42 2.72 -0.20
N PRO A 62 -5.71 3.11 -0.11
CA PRO A 62 -6.14 4.48 -0.33
C PRO A 62 -5.43 5.53 0.53
N ALA A 63 -4.95 5.16 1.72
CA ALA A 63 -4.25 6.06 2.65
C ALA A 63 -2.76 6.26 2.32
N ASP A 64 -2.15 5.35 1.55
CA ASP A 64 -0.75 5.48 1.15
C ASP A 64 -0.59 6.51 0.03
N ASP A 65 0.49 7.29 0.05
CA ASP A 65 0.95 8.00 -1.14
C ASP A 65 1.64 7.05 -2.14
N MET A 66 1.92 7.51 -3.36
CA MET A 66 2.51 6.65 -4.39
C MET A 66 3.92 6.18 -4.06
N ALA A 67 4.71 6.99 -3.35
CA ALA A 67 6.06 6.61 -2.93
C ALA A 67 6.02 5.46 -1.92
N THR A 68 5.12 5.53 -0.94
CA THR A 68 4.89 4.51 0.08
C THR A 68 4.35 3.22 -0.55
N HIS A 69 3.38 3.33 -1.45
CA HIS A 69 2.83 2.19 -2.20
C HIS A 69 3.94 1.40 -2.93
N VAL A 70 4.78 2.09 -3.70
CA VAL A 70 5.90 1.45 -4.42
C VAL A 70 6.91 0.84 -3.44
N SER A 71 7.22 1.54 -2.35
CA SER A 71 8.17 1.05 -1.33
C SER A 71 7.71 -0.25 -0.67
N LYS A 72 6.40 -0.40 -0.39
CA LYS A 72 5.83 -1.64 0.16
C LYS A 72 5.96 -2.82 -0.81
N ILE A 73 5.77 -2.59 -2.11
CA ILE A 73 5.97 -3.61 -3.14
C ILE A 73 7.45 -4.02 -3.20
N GLN A 74 8.36 -3.04 -3.19
CA GLN A 74 9.80 -3.29 -3.16
C GLN A 74 10.23 -4.09 -1.94
N ASP A 75 9.71 -3.78 -0.75
CA ASP A 75 9.98 -4.53 0.48
C ASP A 75 9.62 -6.03 0.35
N ILE A 76 8.42 -6.33 -0.18
CA ILE A 76 8.00 -7.71 -0.43
C ILE A 76 8.97 -8.40 -1.39
N CYS A 77 9.38 -7.72 -2.47
CA CYS A 77 10.35 -8.27 -3.41
C CYS A 77 11.72 -8.54 -2.78
N HIS A 78 12.24 -7.59 -2.00
CA HIS A 78 13.53 -7.76 -1.35
C HIS A 78 13.52 -8.94 -0.37
N ARG A 79 12.42 -9.12 0.37
CA ARG A 79 12.25 -10.24 1.29
C ARG A 79 12.13 -11.57 0.56
N LEU A 80 11.44 -11.63 -0.59
CA LEU A 80 11.40 -12.81 -1.44
C LEU A 80 12.80 -13.15 -2.02
N LYS A 81 13.52 -12.14 -2.52
CA LYS A 81 14.91 -12.31 -3.00
C LYS A 81 15.85 -12.84 -1.91
N ALA A 82 15.71 -12.37 -0.67
CA ALA A 82 16.50 -12.86 0.46
C ALA A 82 16.24 -14.35 0.78
N LEU A 83 15.10 -14.90 0.35
CA LEU A 83 14.73 -16.31 0.50
C LEU A 83 15.01 -17.13 -0.78
N GLY A 84 15.70 -16.56 -1.77
CA GLY A 84 16.08 -17.26 -3.01
C GLY A 84 15.07 -17.16 -4.16
N GLU A 85 13.99 -16.39 -4.02
CA GLU A 85 13.00 -16.16 -5.07
C GLU A 85 13.40 -14.96 -5.94
N ASP A 86 13.62 -15.17 -7.24
CA ASP A 86 13.97 -14.08 -8.15
C ASP A 86 12.73 -13.33 -8.65
N ILE A 87 12.74 -12.01 -8.47
CA ILE A 87 11.72 -11.10 -8.97
C ILE A 87 12.39 -10.03 -9.80
N THR A 88 12.13 -10.08 -11.11
CA THR A 88 12.66 -9.12 -12.06
C THR A 88 12.02 -7.74 -11.88
N ASP A 89 12.75 -6.69 -12.24
CA ASP A 89 12.22 -5.32 -12.23
C ASP A 89 10.98 -5.18 -13.13
N ASN A 90 10.91 -5.94 -14.23
CA ASN A 90 9.74 -5.97 -15.10
C ASN A 90 8.50 -6.52 -14.37
N MET A 91 8.65 -7.64 -13.65
CA MET A 91 7.57 -8.20 -12.83
C MET A 91 7.09 -7.19 -11.77
N MET A 92 8.05 -6.47 -11.17
CA MET A 92 7.74 -5.44 -10.19
C MET A 92 7.00 -4.25 -10.78
N MET A 93 7.46 -3.71 -11.90
CA MET A 93 6.77 -2.63 -12.62
C MET A 93 5.35 -3.06 -13.03
N THR A 94 5.21 -4.27 -13.57
CA THR A 94 3.91 -4.83 -13.93
C THR A 94 2.99 -4.91 -12.71
N LYS A 95 3.50 -5.41 -11.58
CA LYS A 95 2.73 -5.47 -10.33
C LYS A 95 2.32 -4.09 -9.85
N ILE A 96 3.20 -3.09 -9.89
CA ILE A 96 2.86 -1.71 -9.52
C ILE A 96 1.66 -1.24 -10.34
N LEU A 97 1.72 -1.35 -11.67
CA LEU A 97 0.63 -0.92 -12.56
C LEU A 97 -0.70 -1.64 -12.28
N MET A 98 -0.66 -2.96 -12.07
CA MET A 98 -1.84 -3.77 -11.78
C MET A 98 -2.54 -3.42 -10.46
N THR A 99 -1.83 -2.78 -9.53
CA THR A 99 -2.36 -2.43 -8.20
C THR A 99 -2.86 -1.00 -8.09
N LEU A 100 -2.71 -0.21 -9.16
CA LEU A 100 -3.20 1.16 -9.20
C LEU A 100 -4.73 1.19 -9.28
N PRO A 101 -5.38 2.16 -8.62
CA PRO A 101 -6.81 2.38 -8.79
C PRO A 101 -7.11 2.93 -10.19
N SER A 102 -8.34 2.72 -10.69
CA SER A 102 -8.77 3.11 -12.05
C SER A 102 -8.60 4.60 -12.38
N CYS A 103 -8.50 5.47 -11.37
CA CYS A 103 -8.19 6.88 -11.59
C CYS A 103 -6.77 7.15 -12.15
N TYR A 104 -5.96 6.09 -12.33
CA TYR A 104 -4.66 6.09 -12.98
C TYR A 104 -4.65 5.35 -14.34
N ASP A 105 -5.80 4.98 -14.91
CA ASP A 105 -5.85 4.26 -16.20
C ASP A 105 -5.12 5.02 -17.32
N HIS A 106 -5.29 6.35 -17.39
CA HIS A 106 -4.58 7.19 -18.35
C HIS A 106 -3.05 7.17 -18.16
N PHE A 107 -2.60 7.06 -16.91
CA PHE A 107 -1.18 6.91 -16.61
C PHE A 107 -0.65 5.57 -17.12
N ALA A 108 -1.38 4.47 -16.88
CA ALA A 108 -1.00 3.14 -17.34
C ALA A 108 -0.85 3.10 -18.87
N THR A 109 -1.81 3.62 -19.62
CA THR A 109 -1.75 3.70 -21.08
C THR A 109 -0.54 4.53 -21.58
N ALA A 110 -0.26 5.67 -20.93
CA ALA A 110 0.90 6.50 -21.27
C ALA A 110 2.22 5.78 -20.96
N TRP A 111 2.28 5.04 -19.86
CA TRP A 111 3.43 4.23 -19.49
C TRP A 111 3.70 3.11 -20.50
N GLU A 112 2.65 2.40 -20.94
CA GLU A 112 2.72 1.35 -21.97
C GLU A 112 3.19 1.87 -23.34
N SER A 113 3.15 3.18 -23.58
CA SER A 113 3.66 3.83 -24.79
C SER A 113 5.10 4.34 -24.64
N THR A 114 5.71 4.21 -23.46
CA THR A 114 7.09 4.68 -23.20
C THR A 114 8.11 3.79 -23.92
N ALA A 115 9.19 4.38 -24.42
CA ALA A 115 10.30 3.64 -25.06
C ALA A 115 10.93 2.62 -24.09
N LEU A 116 11.35 1.45 -24.61
CA LEU A 116 11.78 0.31 -23.78
C LEU A 116 12.98 0.63 -22.88
N ASP A 117 13.95 1.39 -23.38
CA ASP A 117 15.12 1.86 -22.64
C ASP A 117 14.76 2.80 -21.48
N GLN A 118 13.59 3.43 -21.56
CA GLN A 118 13.06 4.32 -20.53
C GLN A 118 12.09 3.62 -19.56
N ARG A 119 11.73 2.35 -19.79
CA ARG A 119 10.89 1.55 -18.89
C ARG A 119 11.72 0.96 -17.75
N THR A 120 12.16 1.84 -16.87
CA THR A 120 12.89 1.47 -15.65
C THR A 120 12.02 1.71 -14.42
N LEU A 121 12.28 0.97 -13.35
CA LEU A 121 11.55 1.14 -12.09
C LEU A 121 11.67 2.59 -11.57
N SER A 122 12.86 3.18 -11.64
CA SER A 122 13.11 4.58 -11.28
C SER A 122 12.22 5.57 -12.06
N ASN A 123 12.12 5.38 -13.37
CA ASN A 123 11.28 6.23 -14.20
C ASN A 123 9.80 6.04 -13.91
N LEU A 124 9.35 4.81 -13.66
CA LEU A 124 7.96 4.52 -13.29
C LEU A 124 7.60 5.24 -11.98
N THR A 125 8.41 5.05 -10.94
CA THR A 125 8.20 5.67 -9.62
C THR A 125 8.16 7.19 -9.72
N SER A 126 9.14 7.79 -10.41
CA SER A 126 9.23 9.24 -10.55
C SER A 126 7.99 9.82 -11.26
N ARG A 127 7.52 9.16 -12.33
CA ARG A 127 6.33 9.61 -13.06
C ARG A 127 5.05 9.42 -12.26
N LEU A 128 4.91 8.34 -11.48
CA LEU A 128 3.77 8.13 -10.60
C LEU A 128 3.65 9.21 -9.53
N ILE A 129 4.76 9.58 -8.90
CA ILE A 129 4.79 10.64 -7.88
C ILE A 129 4.40 12.00 -8.50
N MET A 130 4.89 12.31 -9.70
CA MET A 130 4.48 13.53 -10.42
C MET A 130 2.99 13.52 -10.77
N GLU A 131 2.45 12.37 -11.20
CA GLU A 131 1.03 12.24 -11.52
C GLU A 131 0.15 12.45 -10.28
N GLU A 132 0.52 11.85 -9.15
CA GLU A 132 -0.18 12.05 -7.88
C GLU A 132 -0.18 13.53 -7.45
N ALA A 133 0.96 14.21 -7.56
CA ALA A 133 1.06 15.64 -7.26
C ALA A 133 0.15 16.50 -8.16
N ARG A 134 0.05 16.15 -9.45
CA ARG A 134 -0.84 16.82 -10.41
C ARG A 134 -2.31 16.64 -10.02
N LYS A 135 -2.72 15.40 -9.71
CA LYS A 135 -4.09 15.07 -9.29
C LYS A 135 -4.48 15.79 -8.01
N ASN A 136 -3.61 15.75 -6.99
CA ASN A 136 -3.84 16.44 -5.72
C ASN A 136 -4.00 17.97 -5.90
N SER A 137 -3.33 18.56 -6.89
CA SER A 137 -3.46 19.99 -7.20
C SER A 137 -4.80 20.30 -7.89
N GLN A 138 -5.24 19.45 -8.81
CA GLN A 138 -6.54 19.58 -9.48
C GLN A 138 -7.70 19.43 -8.49
N ASP A 139 -7.65 18.43 -7.60
CA ASP A 139 -8.69 18.20 -6.59
C ASP A 139 -8.83 19.39 -5.64
N LYS A 140 -7.72 20.00 -5.23
CA LYS A 140 -7.72 21.23 -4.42
C LYS A 140 -8.37 22.41 -5.17
N GLN A 141 -8.09 22.57 -6.46
CA GLN A 141 -8.67 23.63 -7.28
C GLN A 141 -10.19 23.44 -7.46
N VAL A 142 -10.62 22.22 -7.79
CA VAL A 142 -12.04 21.88 -7.97
C VAL A 142 -12.81 22.07 -6.67
N ASN A 143 -12.29 21.55 -5.55
CA ASN A 143 -12.91 21.72 -4.23
C ASN A 143 -12.99 23.20 -3.82
N GLY A 144 -11.93 23.98 -4.08
CA GLY A 144 -11.93 25.41 -3.83
C GLY A 144 -13.00 26.17 -4.63
N ALA A 145 -13.17 25.84 -5.91
CA ALA A 145 -14.19 26.42 -6.78
C ALA A 145 -15.61 26.06 -6.33
N LEU A 146 -15.85 24.79 -5.98
CA LEU A 146 -17.14 24.31 -5.47
C LEU A 146 -17.53 25.02 -4.16
N VAL A 147 -16.58 25.18 -3.23
CA VAL A 147 -16.81 25.90 -1.96
C VAL A 147 -17.10 27.39 -2.22
N ALA A 148 -16.39 28.02 -3.15
CA ALA A 148 -16.64 29.42 -3.53
C ALA A 148 -18.03 29.61 -4.17
N GLN A 149 -18.45 28.67 -5.02
CA GLN A 149 -19.77 28.68 -5.64
C GLN A 149 -20.88 28.46 -4.60
N ALA A 150 -20.71 27.50 -3.68
CA ALA A 150 -21.65 27.25 -2.59
C ALA A 150 -21.80 28.47 -1.67
N ARG A 151 -20.69 29.12 -1.29
CA ARG A 151 -20.72 30.37 -0.49
C ARG A 151 -21.43 31.51 -1.22
N SER A 152 -21.24 31.61 -2.53
CA SER A 152 -21.90 32.63 -3.35
C SER A 152 -23.40 32.38 -3.48
N ALA A 153 -23.84 31.12 -3.60
CA ALA A 153 -25.24 30.73 -3.63
C ALA A 153 -25.96 31.00 -2.30
N VAL A 154 -25.29 30.80 -1.16
CA VAL A 154 -25.84 31.12 0.17
C VAL A 154 -25.95 32.64 0.37
N ARG A 155 -24.99 33.42 -0.12
CA ARG A 155 -24.98 34.89 0.03
C ARG A 155 -25.98 35.62 -0.87
N GLY A 156 -26.47 34.97 -1.93
CA GLY A 156 -27.49 35.48 -2.85
C GLY A 156 -28.94 35.45 -2.32
N LYS A 157 -29.21 34.78 -1.19
CA LYS A 157 -30.50 34.84 -0.50
C LYS A 157 -30.51 35.95 0.55
N LYS A 158 -30.56 37.22 0.13
CA LYS A 158 -31.03 38.32 0.99
C LYS A 158 -32.46 38.65 0.61
N ASP A 159 -33.38 38.51 1.57
CA ASP A 159 -34.79 38.82 1.42
C ASP A 159 -35.03 40.21 0.81
N PRO A 160 -36.02 40.38 -0.09
CA PRO A 160 -36.40 41.70 -0.55
C PRO A 160 -37.02 42.46 0.63
N VAL A 161 -36.34 43.52 1.09
CA VAL A 161 -36.86 44.47 2.08
C VAL A 161 -38.15 45.08 1.52
N LYS A 162 -39.31 44.60 2.00
CA LYS A 162 -40.62 45.19 1.70
C LYS A 162 -40.71 46.56 2.34
N ASN A 163 -40.49 47.61 1.56
CA ASN A 163 -40.68 48.99 1.98
C ASN A 163 -42.18 49.29 2.11
N LYS A 164 -42.77 49.05 3.29
CA LYS A 164 -44.16 49.43 3.59
C LYS A 164 -44.19 50.92 3.97
N LYS A 165 -44.48 51.79 3.00
CA LYS A 165 -44.93 53.18 3.27
C LYS A 165 -46.24 53.12 4.06
N LYS A 166 -46.16 53.40 5.36
CA LYS A 166 -47.32 53.71 6.21
C LYS A 166 -47.75 55.15 5.94
N ARG A 167 -49.00 55.34 5.48
CA ARG A 167 -49.79 56.55 5.78
C ARG A 167 -51.21 56.11 6.10
N LYS A 168 -51.64 56.34 7.34
CA LYS A 168 -53.02 56.30 7.84
C LYS A 168 -53.35 57.73 8.27
N THR A 169 -54.16 58.44 7.46
CA THR A 169 -55.59 58.78 7.65
C THR A 169 -55.88 59.80 8.75
N SER A 170 -56.49 60.93 8.41
CA SER A 170 -57.85 61.29 8.86
C SER A 170 -58.39 62.54 8.14
N CYS A 171 -59.72 62.66 8.16
CA CYS A 171 -60.66 63.49 7.40
C CYS A 171 -60.85 64.95 7.90
N MET A 172 -61.33 65.84 6.99
CA MET A 172 -62.42 66.88 7.11
C MET A 172 -62.24 68.00 8.18
N ILE A 173 -62.63 69.28 8.04
CA ILE A 173 -63.81 69.96 7.45
C ILE A 173 -63.47 71.46 7.21
N ASP A 174 -64.26 72.10 6.35
CA ASP A 174 -64.32 73.52 5.97
C ASP A 174 -64.36 74.56 7.11
N LEU A 175 -63.81 75.75 6.82
CA LEU A 175 -64.46 77.05 7.05
C LEU A 175 -64.04 78.05 5.96
#